data_AF-A0A2V7RMT5-F1
#
_entry.id   AF-A0A2V7RMT5-F1
#
_cell.length_a   1.000
_cell.length_b   1.000
_cell.length_c   1.000
_cell.angle_alpha   90.00
_cell.angle_beta   90.00
_cell.angle_gamma   90.00
#
_symmetry.space_group_name_H-M   'P 1'
#
loop_
_entity.id
_entity.type
_entity.pdbx_description
1 polymer ?
#
loop_
_entity_poly.entity_id
_entity_poly.type
_entity_poly.pdbx_seq_one_letter_code
_entity_poly.pdbx_strand_id
1 'polypeptide(L)'
;MDGDVGDVGWVAPGHEHQPDRAVSDHKGHAQSGLQHDPPMLTMTSRRRAFTLTEMLFVLVVFGLVAGATMRIIVRQQKFYASTSDLIAMRNSLRDLGEAIPLDLRRISSVGGDIYAMSDSSVDFRLATGISVICSIGALRTTVVVPPPTLSSRTALTTWISAPTTGDTAFVYDEGAAGGVNDDTWDKVAVTAALSVGSCPTTSGYTANATEAAAAQTVTFGTALNANVVVGALIRFFRRAK
;
A
#
# COMPACT_ATOMS: atom_id res chain seq x y z
N MET A 1 -36.53 -40.45 -10.03
CA MET A 1 -35.07 -40.38 -10.22
C MET A 1 -34.59 -39.34 -9.23
N ASP A 2 -34.39 -39.83 -8.00
CA ASP A 2 -33.90 -39.09 -6.85
C ASP A 2 -32.40 -38.85 -7.01
N GLY A 3 -31.98 -37.61 -6.77
CA GLY A 3 -30.60 -37.16 -6.83
C GLY A 3 -30.27 -36.38 -5.57
N ASP A 4 -29.93 -37.13 -4.54
CA ASP A 4 -29.41 -36.73 -3.23
C ASP A 4 -28.02 -36.08 -3.39
N VAL A 5 -27.82 -34.87 -2.85
CA VAL A 5 -26.50 -34.23 -2.78
C VAL A 5 -26.32 -33.60 -1.38
N GLY A 6 -25.88 -34.47 -0.47
CA GLY A 6 -24.80 -34.26 0.50
C GLY A 6 -24.56 -32.86 1.05
N ASP A 7 -25.15 -32.62 2.22
CA ASP A 7 -24.83 -31.53 3.15
C ASP A 7 -23.47 -31.81 3.82
N VAL A 8 -22.48 -30.93 3.64
CA VAL A 8 -21.13 -31.10 4.20
C VAL A 8 -20.94 -30.08 5.33
N GLY A 9 -21.16 -30.54 6.56
CA GLY A 9 -20.98 -29.77 7.78
C GLY A 9 -19.51 -29.49 8.09
N TRP A 10 -19.20 -28.22 8.38
CA TRP A 10 -17.89 -27.78 8.85
C TRP A 10 -17.76 -28.04 10.36
N VAL A 11 -16.85 -28.96 10.71
CA VAL A 11 -16.44 -29.27 12.09
C VAL A 11 -15.15 -28.51 12.41
N ALA A 12 -15.16 -27.73 13.50
CA ALA A 12 -13.97 -27.05 14.03
C ALA A 12 -13.11 -28.02 14.87
N PRO A 13 -11.77 -27.99 14.77
CA PRO A 13 -10.92 -28.74 15.69
C PRO A 13 -10.57 -27.90 16.92
N GLY A 14 -11.00 -28.38 18.09
CA GLY A 14 -10.47 -27.99 19.39
C GLY A 14 -9.13 -28.68 19.66
N HIS A 15 -8.20 -27.95 20.26
CA HIS A 15 -7.00 -28.52 20.86
C HIS A 15 -6.83 -27.98 22.28
N GLU A 16 -7.13 -28.86 23.23
CA GLU A 16 -6.81 -28.75 24.64
C GLU A 16 -6.19 -30.09 25.06
N HIS A 17 -4.92 -30.10 25.46
CA HIS A 17 -4.35 -31.11 26.35
C HIS A 17 -3.02 -30.67 27.00
N GLN A 18 -3.11 -30.57 28.33
CA GLN A 18 -2.14 -30.61 29.44
C GLN A 18 -1.53 -32.05 29.56
N PRO A 19 -0.64 -32.49 30.51
CA PRO A 19 0.19 -31.88 31.57
C PRO A 19 1.66 -32.40 31.67
N ASP A 20 2.32 -32.02 32.78
CA ASP A 20 3.31 -32.77 33.59
C ASP A 20 4.81 -32.75 33.24
N ARG A 21 5.58 -32.15 34.16
CA ARG A 21 6.79 -32.76 34.71
C ARG A 21 7.06 -32.26 36.14
N ALA A 22 7.00 -33.21 37.06
CA ALA A 22 7.51 -33.13 38.43
C ALA A 22 8.86 -33.88 38.55
N VAL A 23 9.40 -33.91 39.78
CA VAL A 23 10.55 -34.68 40.33
C VAL A 23 11.92 -34.00 40.08
N SER A 24 12.83 -33.74 41.03
CA SER A 24 13.22 -34.40 42.31
C SER A 24 13.91 -33.34 43.20
N ASP A 25 13.58 -33.13 44.48
CA ASP A 25 13.99 -33.86 45.70
C ASP A 25 15.52 -34.00 45.92
N HIS A 26 16.07 -33.21 46.84
CA HIS A 26 17.28 -33.53 47.57
C HIS A 26 17.10 -33.19 49.07
N LYS A 27 16.98 -34.26 49.85
CA LYS A 27 17.03 -34.34 51.32
C LYS A 27 18.47 -34.62 51.78
N GLY A 28 18.81 -34.13 52.99
CA GLY A 28 19.91 -34.66 53.81
C GLY A 28 20.72 -33.58 54.52
N HIS A 29 20.26 -33.05 55.66
CA HIS A 29 20.59 -33.47 57.05
C HIS A 29 21.91 -32.91 57.62
N ALA A 30 21.76 -32.00 58.60
CA ALA A 30 22.28 -32.11 59.98
C ALA A 30 23.71 -31.54 60.15
N GLN A 31 24.10 -30.81 61.20
CA GLN A 31 23.61 -30.73 62.57
C GLN A 31 24.33 -29.56 63.31
N SER A 32 23.73 -29.12 64.43
CA SER A 32 24.41 -28.66 65.66
C SER A 32 25.08 -27.28 65.72
N GLY A 33 24.59 -26.43 66.63
CA GLY A 33 25.48 -25.57 67.41
C GLY A 33 24.91 -24.24 67.92
N LEU A 34 24.47 -24.25 69.19
CA LEU A 34 24.65 -23.17 70.17
C LEU A 34 23.86 -21.86 70.00
N GLN A 35 22.69 -21.86 70.64
CA GLN A 35 22.31 -20.96 71.73
C GLN A 35 23.24 -19.76 71.99
N HIS A 36 22.71 -18.54 71.82
CA HIS A 36 22.86 -17.40 72.74
C HIS A 36 21.85 -16.30 72.36
N ASP A 37 20.91 -16.00 73.26
CA ASP A 37 20.21 -14.72 73.31
C ASP A 37 21.17 -13.64 73.80
N PRO A 38 21.25 -12.50 73.11
CA PRO A 38 21.43 -11.23 73.80
C PRO A 38 20.35 -10.20 73.40
N PRO A 39 20.16 -9.17 74.23
CA PRO A 39 18.86 -8.59 74.50
C PRO A 39 18.33 -7.71 73.36
N MET A 40 17.00 -7.57 73.33
CA MET A 40 16.29 -6.56 72.57
C MET A 40 16.84 -5.16 72.89
N LEU A 41 17.76 -4.69 72.06
CA LEU A 41 18.04 -3.27 71.91
C LEU A 41 17.09 -2.77 70.83
N THR A 42 16.03 -2.10 71.27
CA THR A 42 15.25 -1.19 70.44
C THR A 42 16.20 -0.18 69.83
N MET A 43 16.67 -0.47 68.61
CA MET A 43 17.43 0.46 67.80
C MET A 43 16.44 1.56 67.41
N THR A 44 16.38 2.59 68.26
CA THR A 44 15.81 3.87 67.90
C THR A 44 16.54 4.30 66.64
N SER A 45 15.87 4.12 65.49
CA SER A 45 16.32 4.65 64.22
C SER A 45 16.47 6.15 64.42
N ARG A 46 17.71 6.56 64.64
CA ARG A 46 18.12 7.96 64.66
C ARG A 46 17.87 8.44 63.24
N ARG A 47 16.66 8.94 62.97
CA ARG A 47 16.36 9.68 61.75
C ARG A 47 17.27 10.90 61.77
N ARG A 48 18.48 10.76 61.23
CA ARG A 48 19.33 11.88 60.88
C ARG A 48 18.53 12.60 59.80
N ALA A 49 17.92 13.73 60.18
CA ALA A 49 17.35 14.64 59.22
C ALA A 49 18.49 15.01 58.25
N PHE A 50 18.33 14.62 56.98
CA PHE A 50 19.27 14.98 55.94
C PHE A 50 19.45 16.48 55.93
N THR A 51 20.70 16.94 55.95
CA THR A 51 20.98 18.37 55.89
C THR A 51 20.60 18.88 54.49
N LEU A 52 20.09 20.12 54.41
CA LEU A 52 19.69 20.74 53.14
C LEU A 52 20.83 20.69 52.10
N THR A 53 22.08 20.84 52.57
CA THR A 53 23.29 20.77 51.76
C THR A 53 23.52 19.38 51.14
N GLU A 54 23.22 18.30 51.85
CA GLU A 54 23.40 16.94 51.36
C GLU A 54 22.39 16.61 50.24
N MET A 55 21.13 17.04 50.41
CA MET A 55 20.12 16.92 49.36
C MET A 55 20.45 17.76 48.13
N LEU A 56 21.02 18.96 48.32
CA LEU A 56 21.48 19.81 47.22
C LEU A 56 22.62 19.13 46.43
N PHE A 57 23.56 18.49 47.12
CA PHE A 57 24.65 17.77 46.45
C PHE A 57 24.15 16.58 45.63
N VAL A 58 23.21 15.79 46.18
CA VAL A 58 22.60 14.65 45.48
C VAL A 58 21.89 15.11 44.21
N LEU A 59 21.12 16.20 44.26
CA LEU A 59 20.41 16.72 43.10
C LEU A 59 21.37 17.21 42.00
N VAL A 60 22.46 17.87 42.37
CA VAL A 60 23.48 18.33 41.41
C VAL A 60 24.17 17.15 40.72
N VAL A 61 24.61 16.15 41.50
CA VAL A 61 25.26 14.95 40.95
C VAL A 61 24.29 14.17 40.07
N PHE A 62 23.03 14.00 40.52
CA PHE A 62 22.00 13.32 39.74
C PHE A 62 21.71 14.04 38.42
N GLY A 63 21.61 15.37 38.43
CA GLY A 63 21.42 16.17 37.21
C GLY A 63 22.59 16.04 36.22
N LEU A 64 23.82 15.99 36.73
CA LEU A 64 25.01 15.82 35.88
C LEU A 64 25.05 14.42 35.24
N VAL A 65 24.76 13.38 36.03
CA VAL A 65 24.67 12.00 35.53
C VAL A 65 23.54 11.87 34.51
N ALA A 66 22.32 12.29 34.84
CA ALA A 66 21.16 12.22 33.95
C ALA A 66 21.38 13.02 32.65
N GLY A 67 22.02 14.18 32.73
CA GLY A 67 22.40 14.97 31.55
C GLY A 67 23.42 14.27 30.66
N ALA A 68 24.41 13.58 31.25
CA ALA A 68 25.37 12.79 30.50
C ALA A 68 24.70 11.57 29.82
N THR A 69 23.82 10.85 30.52
CA THR A 69 23.06 9.72 29.93
C THR A 69 22.15 10.18 28.80
N MET A 70 21.46 11.31 28.96
CA MET A 70 20.59 11.88 27.93
C MET A 70 21.38 12.25 26.66
N ARG A 71 22.60 12.80 26.82
CA ARG A 71 23.48 13.08 25.67
C ARG A 71 23.89 11.82 24.92
N ILE A 72 24.09 10.70 25.61
CA ILE A 72 24.40 9.41 24.98
C ILE A 72 23.18 8.88 24.22
N ILE A 73 21.99 8.94 24.81
CA ILE A 73 20.73 8.50 24.17
C ILE A 73 20.42 9.33 22.91
N VAL A 74 20.56 10.66 22.97
CA VAL A 74 20.32 11.55 21.82
C VAL A 74 21.36 11.35 20.71
N ARG A 75 22.61 11.03 21.06
CA ARG A 75 23.66 10.69 20.08
C ARG A 75 23.36 9.36 19.38
N GLN A 76 22.83 8.37 20.09
CA GLN A 76 22.39 7.12 19.48
C GLN A 76 21.19 7.34 18.54
N GLN A 77 20.21 8.16 18.93
CA GLN A 77 19.04 8.46 18.08
C GLN A 77 19.41 9.12 16.74
N LYS A 78 20.40 10.02 16.71
CA LYS A 78 20.87 10.64 15.45
C LYS A 78 21.65 9.68 14.55
N PHE A 79 22.31 8.67 15.10
CA PHE A 79 23.03 7.66 14.32
C PHE A 79 22.09 6.62 13.68
N TYR A 80 21.00 6.26 14.39
CA TYR A 80 19.96 5.40 13.82
C TYR A 80 19.16 6.09 12.70
N ALA A 81 18.89 7.39 12.82
CA ALA A 81 18.20 8.17 11.78
C ALA A 81 18.99 8.26 10.45
N SER A 82 20.32 8.40 10.51
CA SER A 82 21.14 8.48 9.30
C SER A 82 21.27 7.15 8.55
N THR A 83 21.06 6.02 9.23
CA THR A 83 21.16 4.68 8.62
C THR A 83 19.81 4.22 8.06
N SER A 84 18.70 4.62 8.70
CA SER A 84 17.36 4.37 8.18
C SER A 84 17.11 5.08 6.84
N ASP A 85 17.63 6.29 6.65
CA ASP A 85 17.44 7.03 5.40
C ASP A 85 18.17 6.37 4.22
N LEU A 86 19.35 5.81 4.46
CA LEU A 86 20.13 5.12 3.43
C LEU A 86 19.50 3.75 3.07
N ILE A 87 18.96 3.03 4.06
CA ILE A 87 18.22 1.79 3.82
C ILE A 87 16.89 2.09 3.11
N ALA A 88 16.18 3.16 3.49
CA ALA A 88 14.95 3.58 2.84
C ALA A 88 15.20 3.92 1.35
N MET A 89 16.25 4.68 1.03
CA MET A 89 16.61 4.97 -0.36
C MET A 89 16.96 3.72 -1.17
N ARG A 90 17.69 2.76 -0.57
CA ARG A 90 18.02 1.49 -1.24
C ARG A 90 16.81 0.61 -1.48
N ASN A 91 15.87 0.58 -0.54
CA ASN A 91 14.60 -0.13 -0.71
C ASN A 91 13.77 0.54 -1.82
N SER A 92 13.67 1.87 -1.85
CA SER A 92 12.98 2.58 -2.94
C SER A 92 13.61 2.32 -4.32
N LEU A 93 14.94 2.21 -4.43
CA LEU A 93 15.60 1.87 -5.70
C LEU A 93 15.36 0.41 -6.11
N ARG A 94 15.28 -0.51 -5.14
CA ARG A 94 14.94 -1.92 -5.42
C ARG A 94 13.50 -2.05 -5.91
N ASP A 95 12.58 -1.33 -5.28
CA ASP A 95 11.17 -1.32 -5.68
C ASP A 95 10.98 -0.68 -7.07
N LEU A 96 11.72 0.37 -7.40
CA LEU A 96 11.76 0.95 -8.76
C LEU A 96 12.39 0.00 -9.79
N GLY A 97 13.41 -0.75 -9.39
CA GLY A 97 14.08 -1.75 -10.22
C GLY A 97 13.20 -2.94 -10.60
N GLU A 98 12.14 -3.23 -9.85
CA GLU A 98 11.19 -4.30 -10.15
C GLU A 98 10.05 -3.83 -11.09
N ALA A 99 9.69 -2.54 -11.06
CA ALA A 99 8.65 -1.98 -11.92
C ALA A 99 9.13 -1.75 -13.38
N ILE A 100 10.36 -1.27 -13.55
CA ILE A 100 10.92 -0.93 -14.87
C ILE A 100 10.92 -2.14 -15.83
N PRO A 101 11.37 -3.36 -15.45
CA PRO A 101 11.34 -4.51 -16.34
C PRO A 101 9.92 -4.91 -16.79
N LEU A 102 8.92 -4.72 -15.93
CA LEU A 102 7.53 -5.02 -16.26
C LEU A 102 6.98 -4.04 -17.31
N ASP A 103 7.35 -2.76 -17.21
CA ASP A 103 6.97 -1.75 -18.20
C ASP A 103 7.74 -1.94 -19.51
N LEU A 104 9.06 -2.16 -19.44
CA LEU A 104 9.88 -2.37 -20.63
C LEU A 104 9.49 -3.63 -21.41
N ARG A 105 9.07 -4.70 -20.73
CA ARG A 105 8.57 -5.92 -21.39
C ARG A 105 7.28 -5.69 -22.18
N ARG A 106 6.52 -4.64 -21.85
CA ARG A 106 5.28 -4.27 -22.54
C ARG A 106 5.52 -3.33 -23.73
N ILE A 107 6.73 -2.81 -23.91
CA ILE A 107 7.08 -1.91 -25.02
C ILE A 107 7.30 -2.73 -26.29
N SER A 108 6.62 -2.34 -27.37
CA SER A 108 6.85 -2.88 -28.72
C SER A 108 7.40 -1.81 -29.65
N SER A 109 8.57 -2.07 -30.25
CA SER A 109 9.13 -1.20 -31.30
C SER A 109 8.25 -1.20 -32.55
N VAL A 110 7.73 -2.37 -32.94
CA VAL A 110 6.81 -2.53 -34.08
C VAL A 110 5.46 -1.86 -33.81
N GLY A 111 5.00 -1.86 -32.55
CA GLY A 111 3.78 -1.17 -32.11
C GLY A 111 3.92 0.35 -31.93
N GLY A 112 5.09 0.92 -32.22
CA GLY A 112 5.35 2.35 -32.10
C GLY A 112 5.28 2.86 -30.66
N ASP A 113 5.71 2.04 -29.69
CA ASP A 113 5.82 2.42 -28.28
C ASP A 113 7.13 3.17 -27.98
N ILE A 114 8.14 3.09 -28.87
CA ILE A 114 9.40 3.84 -28.77
C ILE A 114 9.30 5.08 -29.68
N TYR A 115 9.43 6.26 -29.09
CA TYR A 115 9.38 7.54 -29.82
C TYR A 115 10.75 7.99 -30.30
N ALA A 116 11.78 7.79 -29.48
CA ALA A 116 13.16 8.13 -29.79
C ALA A 116 14.11 7.29 -28.92
N MET A 117 15.31 7.02 -29.41
CA MET A 117 16.35 6.33 -28.66
C MET A 117 17.70 6.94 -28.99
N SER A 118 18.52 7.18 -27.97
CA SER A 118 19.91 7.61 -28.07
C SER A 118 20.81 6.63 -27.30
N ASP A 119 22.12 6.84 -27.32
CA ASP A 119 23.09 6.01 -26.58
C ASP A 119 22.87 6.04 -25.06
N SER A 120 22.18 7.06 -24.53
CA SER A 120 21.96 7.25 -23.09
C SER A 120 20.50 7.49 -22.68
N SER A 121 19.55 7.48 -23.61
CA SER A 121 18.14 7.73 -23.29
C SER A 121 17.18 6.99 -24.22
N VAL A 122 15.99 6.69 -23.72
CA VAL A 122 14.89 6.15 -24.52
C VAL A 122 13.60 6.88 -24.15
N ASP A 123 12.96 7.46 -25.16
CA ASP A 123 11.64 8.04 -25.04
C ASP A 123 10.63 6.98 -25.44
N PHE A 124 9.73 6.61 -24.53
CA PHE A 124 8.76 5.55 -24.78
C PHE A 124 7.40 5.87 -24.21
N ARG A 125 6.42 5.03 -24.56
CA ARG A 125 5.05 5.09 -24.10
C ARG A 125 4.93 4.39 -22.75
N LEU A 126 4.75 5.16 -21.69
CA LEU A 126 4.54 4.66 -20.33
C LEU A 126 3.03 4.57 -20.04
N ALA A 127 2.57 3.41 -19.55
CA ALA A 127 1.19 3.25 -19.13
C ALA A 127 0.92 4.05 -17.85
N THR A 128 -0.09 4.91 -17.87
CA THR A 128 -0.46 5.77 -16.73
C THR A 128 -1.77 5.37 -16.07
N GLY A 129 -2.58 4.54 -16.73
CA GLY A 129 -3.79 4.00 -16.15
C GLY A 129 -4.59 3.12 -17.10
N ILE A 130 -5.64 2.53 -16.54
CA ILE A 130 -6.60 1.69 -17.26
C ILE A 130 -7.98 1.92 -16.69
N SER A 131 -8.99 1.83 -17.55
CA SER A 131 -10.38 1.85 -17.13
C SER A 131 -11.29 1.07 -18.09
N VAL A 132 -12.58 1.04 -17.77
CA VAL A 132 -13.68 0.59 -18.61
C VAL A 132 -14.58 1.77 -18.95
N ILE A 133 -15.06 1.83 -20.18
CA ILE A 133 -16.00 2.85 -20.62
C ILE A 133 -17.39 2.51 -20.09
N CYS A 134 -18.03 3.41 -19.34
CA CYS A 134 -19.40 3.20 -18.89
C CYS A 134 -20.44 4.02 -19.65
N SER A 135 -20.02 5.05 -20.38
CA SER A 135 -20.87 5.80 -21.29
C SER A 135 -20.02 6.44 -22.40
N ILE A 136 -20.60 6.57 -23.59
CA ILE A 136 -19.99 7.20 -24.75
C ILE A 136 -20.86 8.39 -25.13
N GLY A 137 -20.25 9.58 -25.28
CA GLY A 137 -20.96 10.77 -25.71
C GLY A 137 -21.53 10.64 -27.13
N ALA A 138 -22.57 11.40 -27.45
CA ALA A 138 -23.25 11.32 -28.76
C ALA A 138 -22.31 11.58 -29.95
N LEU A 139 -21.34 12.48 -29.80
CA LEU A 139 -20.33 12.78 -30.81
C LEU A 139 -19.13 11.81 -30.77
N ARG A 140 -19.10 10.87 -29.81
CA ARG A 140 -18.05 9.86 -29.60
C ARG A 140 -16.64 10.44 -29.39
N THR A 141 -16.52 11.74 -29.16
CA THR A 141 -15.29 12.43 -28.76
C THR A 141 -15.11 12.47 -27.24
N THR A 142 -16.10 11.99 -26.49
CA THR A 142 -16.03 11.90 -25.03
C THR A 142 -16.49 10.53 -24.56
N VAL A 143 -15.85 10.05 -23.50
CA VAL A 143 -16.26 8.84 -22.78
C VAL A 143 -16.27 9.12 -21.29
N VAL A 144 -17.12 8.40 -20.57
CA VAL A 144 -17.16 8.44 -19.11
C VAL A 144 -16.60 7.14 -18.57
N VAL A 145 -15.74 7.26 -17.57
CA VAL A 145 -15.15 6.16 -16.82
C VAL A 145 -15.61 6.18 -15.36
N PRO A 146 -15.78 5.01 -14.71
CA PRO A 146 -16.11 4.94 -13.29
C PRO A 146 -15.06 5.62 -12.40
N PRO A 147 -15.41 6.03 -11.18
CA PRO A 147 -14.42 6.54 -10.23
C PRO A 147 -13.37 5.47 -9.85
N PRO A 148 -12.15 5.86 -9.44
CA PRO A 148 -11.14 4.92 -8.97
C PRO A 148 -11.53 4.16 -7.70
N THR A 149 -12.38 4.77 -6.88
CA THR A 149 -12.85 4.20 -5.62
C THR A 149 -14.31 3.81 -5.72
N LEU A 150 -14.58 2.51 -5.63
CA LEU A 150 -15.93 1.93 -5.62
C LEU A 150 -16.17 1.21 -4.29
N SER A 151 -17.41 1.24 -3.80
CA SER A 151 -17.82 0.52 -2.58
C SER A 151 -17.69 -1.01 -2.70
N SER A 152 -17.80 -1.54 -3.92
CA SER A 152 -17.63 -2.96 -4.24
C SER A 152 -16.19 -3.47 -4.05
N ARG A 153 -15.21 -2.57 -3.86
CA ARG A 153 -13.77 -2.85 -3.79
C ARG A 153 -13.16 -3.45 -5.06
N THR A 154 -13.91 -3.53 -6.15
CA THR A 154 -13.41 -3.88 -7.49
C THR A 154 -12.92 -2.61 -8.17
N ALA A 155 -11.63 -2.50 -8.47
CA ALA A 155 -11.08 -1.33 -9.16
C ALA A 155 -11.36 -1.44 -10.68
N LEU A 156 -12.35 -0.70 -11.16
CA LEU A 156 -12.66 -0.58 -12.58
C LEU A 156 -11.86 0.54 -13.27
N THR A 157 -11.30 1.45 -12.48
CA THR A 157 -10.46 2.56 -12.93
C THR A 157 -9.24 2.62 -12.04
N THR A 158 -8.06 2.61 -12.63
CA THR A 158 -6.80 2.69 -11.89
C THR A 158 -5.87 3.68 -12.57
N TRP A 159 -5.33 4.60 -11.77
CA TRP A 159 -4.40 5.63 -12.21
C TRP A 159 -3.08 5.50 -11.46
N ILE A 160 -1.97 5.41 -12.19
CA ILE A 160 -0.65 5.80 -11.69
C ILE A 160 -0.56 7.33 -11.71
N SER A 161 -1.02 7.94 -12.81
CA SER A 161 -1.27 9.38 -12.90
C SER A 161 -2.51 9.64 -13.76
N ALA A 162 -3.33 10.59 -13.34
CA ALA A 162 -4.53 10.93 -14.08
C ALA A 162 -4.17 11.43 -15.49
N PRO A 163 -4.93 11.01 -16.53
CA PRO A 163 -4.71 11.48 -17.89
C PRO A 163 -4.95 12.98 -18.01
N THR A 164 -4.12 13.62 -18.82
CA THR A 164 -4.14 15.07 -19.08
C THR A 164 -3.99 15.35 -20.58
N THR A 165 -4.15 16.60 -20.97
CA THR A 165 -3.97 17.04 -22.36
C THR A 165 -2.58 16.64 -22.89
N GLY A 166 -2.54 16.01 -24.06
CA GLY A 166 -1.33 15.52 -24.71
C GLY A 166 -1.00 14.06 -24.42
N ASP A 167 -1.70 13.43 -23.47
CA ASP A 167 -1.63 11.98 -23.29
C ASP A 167 -2.30 11.24 -24.45
N THR A 168 -1.99 9.96 -24.59
CA THR A 168 -2.60 9.07 -25.57
C THR A 168 -3.45 8.05 -24.85
N ALA A 169 -4.65 7.76 -25.37
CA ALA A 169 -5.44 6.62 -24.96
C ALA A 169 -5.52 5.58 -26.08
N PHE A 170 -5.54 4.31 -25.71
CA PHE A 170 -5.88 3.20 -26.59
C PHE A 170 -7.22 2.64 -26.12
N VAL A 171 -8.20 2.65 -27.01
CA VAL A 171 -9.56 2.19 -26.74
C VAL A 171 -9.80 0.90 -27.49
N TYR A 172 -10.37 -0.09 -26.82
CA TYR A 172 -10.71 -1.36 -27.45
C TYR A 172 -11.85 -1.17 -28.44
N ASP A 173 -11.62 -1.56 -29.68
CA ASP A 173 -12.58 -1.62 -30.77
C ASP A 173 -12.87 -3.10 -31.05
N GLU A 174 -14.12 -3.53 -30.86
CA GLU A 174 -14.55 -4.93 -31.03
C GLU A 174 -14.70 -5.36 -32.50
N GLY A 175 -14.37 -4.47 -33.44
CA GLY A 175 -14.61 -4.72 -34.85
C GLY A 175 -16.11 -4.69 -35.21
N ALA A 176 -16.39 -4.96 -36.48
CA ALA A 176 -17.75 -5.01 -36.99
C ALA A 176 -18.33 -6.43 -36.93
N ALA A 177 -17.48 -7.46 -36.89
CA ALA A 177 -17.87 -8.84 -36.72
C ALA A 177 -17.85 -9.22 -35.24
N GLY A 178 -18.81 -10.05 -34.80
CA GLY A 178 -18.90 -10.48 -33.40
C GLY A 178 -17.84 -11.53 -33.00
N GLY A 179 -16.62 -11.46 -33.52
CA GLY A 179 -15.55 -12.43 -33.28
C GLY A 179 -14.18 -11.77 -33.18
N VAL A 180 -13.19 -12.49 -32.66
CA VAL A 180 -11.91 -11.92 -32.23
C VAL A 180 -10.93 -11.49 -33.35
N ASN A 181 -11.34 -11.57 -34.61
CA ASN A 181 -10.42 -11.47 -35.74
C ASN A 181 -10.26 -10.04 -36.29
N ASP A 182 -11.20 -9.15 -35.97
CA ASP A 182 -11.21 -7.74 -36.34
C ASP A 182 -11.13 -6.80 -35.14
N ASP A 183 -10.93 -7.36 -33.94
CA ASP A 183 -10.64 -6.63 -32.72
C ASP A 183 -9.34 -5.82 -32.87
N THR A 184 -9.41 -4.52 -32.57
CA THR A 184 -8.27 -3.62 -32.66
C THR A 184 -8.20 -2.65 -31.47
N TRP A 185 -7.10 -1.91 -31.39
CA TRP A 185 -6.93 -0.85 -30.40
C TRP A 185 -6.83 0.50 -31.10
N ASP A 186 -7.86 1.31 -30.93
CA ASP A 186 -7.95 2.66 -31.47
C ASP A 186 -7.07 3.61 -30.66
N LYS A 187 -6.06 4.18 -31.31
CA LYS A 187 -5.19 5.19 -30.72
C LYS A 187 -5.81 6.57 -30.86
N VAL A 188 -6.12 7.22 -29.74
CA VAL A 188 -6.69 8.57 -29.70
C VAL A 188 -5.92 9.50 -28.76
N ALA A 189 -5.87 10.79 -29.08
CA ALA A 189 -5.22 11.79 -28.25
C ALA A 189 -6.21 12.35 -27.21
N VAL A 190 -5.78 12.44 -25.95
CA VAL A 190 -6.50 13.13 -24.89
C VAL A 190 -6.27 14.63 -25.04
N THR A 191 -7.34 15.40 -25.20
CA THR A 191 -7.26 16.84 -25.54
C THR A 191 -7.64 17.75 -24.39
N ALA A 192 -8.29 17.25 -23.35
CA ALA A 192 -8.65 18.02 -22.16
C ALA A 192 -8.26 17.29 -20.87
N ALA A 193 -8.09 18.05 -19.80
CA ALA A 193 -8.07 17.49 -18.45
C ALA A 193 -9.41 16.80 -18.15
N LEU A 194 -9.36 15.82 -17.24
CA LEU A 194 -10.56 15.13 -16.78
C LEU A 194 -11.58 16.13 -16.23
N SER A 195 -12.83 15.97 -16.65
CA SER A 195 -13.96 16.71 -16.09
C SER A 195 -14.90 15.79 -15.33
N VAL A 196 -15.77 16.35 -14.52
CA VAL A 196 -16.82 15.57 -13.84
C VAL A 196 -17.75 14.96 -14.90
N GLY A 197 -18.02 13.67 -14.76
CA GLY A 197 -18.95 12.91 -15.59
C GLY A 197 -20.04 12.26 -14.74
N SER A 198 -20.94 11.54 -15.40
CA SER A 198 -21.90 10.69 -14.72
C SER A 198 -21.90 9.31 -15.34
N CYS A 199 -21.65 8.31 -14.51
CA CYS A 199 -21.63 6.91 -14.87
C CYS A 199 -22.87 6.24 -14.28
N PRO A 200 -23.98 6.09 -15.05
CA PRO A 200 -25.26 5.67 -14.50
C PRO A 200 -25.17 4.31 -13.81
N THR A 201 -25.88 4.13 -12.70
CA THR A 201 -25.92 2.83 -12.00
C THR A 201 -26.52 1.71 -12.84
N THR A 202 -27.33 2.06 -13.86
CA THR A 202 -27.85 1.12 -14.86
C THR A 202 -26.77 0.50 -15.75
N SER A 203 -25.57 1.09 -15.79
CA SER A 203 -24.42 0.50 -16.50
C SER A 203 -23.82 -0.72 -15.79
N GLY A 204 -24.13 -0.92 -14.50
CA GLY A 204 -23.53 -1.97 -13.67
C GLY A 204 -22.10 -1.67 -13.19
N TYR A 205 -21.50 -0.55 -13.62
CA TYR A 205 -20.14 -0.16 -13.22
C TYR A 205 -20.09 0.75 -11.97
N THR A 206 -21.25 1.24 -11.53
CA THR A 206 -21.41 2.01 -10.28
C THR A 206 -22.64 1.49 -9.51
N ALA A 207 -22.58 1.51 -8.18
CA ALA A 207 -23.61 0.94 -7.32
C ALA A 207 -24.58 1.98 -6.76
N ASN A 208 -24.18 3.25 -6.64
CA ASN A 208 -24.97 4.31 -6.03
C ASN A 208 -24.77 5.67 -6.72
N ALA A 209 -25.64 6.63 -6.42
CA ALA A 209 -25.61 7.96 -7.03
C ALA A 209 -24.32 8.75 -6.76
N THR A 210 -23.69 8.53 -5.61
CA THR A 210 -22.42 9.17 -5.25
C THR A 210 -21.29 8.67 -6.16
N GLU A 211 -21.19 7.36 -6.37
CA GLU A 211 -20.23 6.77 -7.31
C GLU A 211 -20.51 7.20 -8.75
N ALA A 212 -21.79 7.22 -9.13
CA ALA A 212 -22.20 7.68 -10.46
C ALA A 212 -21.74 9.12 -10.72
N ALA A 213 -21.91 10.02 -9.76
CA ALA A 213 -21.51 11.43 -9.86
C ALA A 213 -20.00 11.67 -9.69
N ALA A 214 -19.25 10.71 -9.14
CA ALA A 214 -17.79 10.78 -9.00
C ALA A 214 -17.03 10.29 -10.25
N ALA A 215 -17.77 9.86 -11.27
CA ALA A 215 -17.21 9.43 -12.54
C ALA A 215 -16.47 10.57 -13.25
N GLN A 216 -15.56 10.19 -14.14
CA GLN A 216 -14.70 11.13 -14.85
C GLN A 216 -14.96 11.05 -16.35
N THR A 217 -15.05 12.21 -17.00
CA THR A 217 -15.14 12.31 -18.45
C THR A 217 -13.75 12.52 -19.04
N VAL A 218 -13.44 11.72 -20.04
CA VAL A 218 -12.25 11.85 -20.89
C VAL A 218 -12.68 12.45 -22.22
N THR A 219 -11.93 13.44 -22.71
CA THR A 219 -12.18 14.08 -24.01
C THR A 219 -11.04 13.77 -24.97
N PHE A 220 -11.41 13.39 -26.19
CA PHE A 220 -10.50 13.03 -27.27
C PHE A 220 -10.49 14.05 -28.41
N GLY A 221 -9.41 14.07 -29.17
CA GLY A 221 -9.27 14.92 -30.35
C GLY A 221 -10.02 14.41 -31.58
N THR A 222 -10.37 13.13 -31.62
CA THR A 222 -11.08 12.47 -32.71
C THR A 222 -12.22 11.64 -32.16
N ALA A 223 -13.28 11.47 -32.95
CA ALA A 223 -14.39 10.59 -32.59
C ALA A 223 -13.92 9.14 -32.59
N LEU A 224 -14.35 8.36 -31.60
CA LEU A 224 -14.12 6.92 -31.54
C LEU A 224 -14.92 6.20 -32.63
N ASN A 225 -14.38 5.08 -33.14
CA ASN A 225 -15.08 4.21 -34.07
C ASN A 225 -16.44 3.76 -33.49
N ALA A 226 -17.44 3.56 -34.36
CA ALA A 226 -18.78 3.10 -33.99
C ALA A 226 -18.78 1.74 -33.27
N ASN A 227 -17.78 0.91 -33.57
CA ASN A 227 -17.58 -0.41 -32.97
C ASN A 227 -17.08 -0.37 -31.51
N VAL A 228 -16.62 0.79 -31.02
CA VAL A 228 -16.32 0.95 -29.59
C VAL A 228 -17.63 0.94 -28.81
N VAL A 229 -17.79 0.00 -27.89
CA VAL A 229 -19.02 -0.15 -27.10
C VAL A 229 -18.83 0.29 -25.64
N VAL A 230 -19.95 0.50 -24.95
CA VAL A 230 -19.94 0.59 -23.49
C VAL A 230 -19.46 -0.76 -22.95
N GLY A 231 -18.50 -0.72 -22.03
CA GLY A 231 -17.78 -1.88 -21.54
C GLY A 231 -16.41 -2.10 -22.19
N ALA A 232 -16.10 -1.37 -23.27
CA ALA A 232 -14.78 -1.42 -23.88
C ALA A 232 -13.69 -0.96 -22.90
N LEU A 233 -12.55 -1.65 -22.95
CA LEU A 233 -11.37 -1.29 -22.17
C LEU A 233 -10.69 -0.07 -22.76
N ILE A 234 -10.16 0.79 -21.89
CA ILE A 234 -9.37 1.96 -22.27
C ILE A 234 -8.08 2.00 -21.47
N ARG A 235 -6.96 2.21 -22.14
CA ARG A 235 -5.62 2.31 -21.55
C ARG A 235 -5.03 3.68 -21.83
N PHE A 236 -4.40 4.27 -20.84
CA PHE A 236 -3.85 5.62 -20.92
C PHE A 236 -2.34 5.57 -20.85
N PHE A 237 -1.72 6.44 -21.63
CA PHE A 237 -0.29 6.49 -21.75
C PHE A 237 0.23 7.91 -21.84
N ARG A 238 1.42 8.08 -21.28
CA ARG A 238 2.19 9.32 -21.35
C ARG A 238 3.56 9.02 -21.94
N ARG A 239 4.13 9.99 -22.65
CA ARG A 239 5.52 9.89 -23.10
C ARG A 239 6.45 10.05 -21.89
N ALA A 240 7.22 9.00 -21.59
CA ALA A 240 8.38 9.07 -20.72
C ALA A 240 9.59 9.57 -21.53
N LYS A 241 10.48 10.31 -20.87
CA LYS A 241 11.72 10.87 -21.40
C LYS A 241 12.81 10.75 -20.34
#